data_AF-A0A9X1T1H8-F1
#
_entry.id   AF-A0A9X1T1H8-F1
#
_cell.length_a   1.000
_cell.length_b   1.000
_cell.length_c   1.000
_cell.angle_alpha   90.00
_cell.angle_beta   90.00
_cell.angle_gamma   90.00
#
_symmetry.space_group_name_H-M   'P 1'
#
loop_
_entity.id
_entity.type
_entity.pdbx_description
1 polymer ?
#
loop_
_entity_poly.entity_id
_entity_poly.type
_entity_poly.pdbx_seq_one_letter_code
_entity_poly.pdbx_strand_id
1 'polypeptide(L)'
;MTAQIGQMVRELLAGDLNAYPERTKALDEQGWNAFGEIVGAAFYRAVAQMLTPQADVAAFVAAAAAPYAQTPVAIDPSAAEALVRSVLGDDATVGQVLEQLDEPDLARIELVLLRRLIEDGNGAIKVDALVDSAQDEAAEFSGEAGVS
;
A
#
# COMPACT_ATOMS: atom_id res chain seq x y z
N MET A 1 16.01 -6.87 -9.63
CA MET A 1 14.88 -5.93 -9.87
C MET A 1 14.12 -5.67 -8.58
N THR A 2 13.63 -6.70 -7.89
CA THR A 2 12.87 -6.61 -6.61
C THR A 2 13.59 -5.80 -5.52
N ALA A 3 14.92 -5.94 -5.37
CA ALA A 3 15.70 -5.15 -4.40
C ALA A 3 15.64 -3.63 -4.66
N GLN A 4 15.65 -3.20 -5.92
CA GLN A 4 15.55 -1.79 -6.30
C GLN A 4 14.14 -1.25 -6.05
N ILE A 5 13.11 -2.05 -6.32
CA ILE A 5 11.72 -1.70 -6.02
C ILE A 5 11.49 -1.58 -4.52
N GLY A 6 11.99 -2.52 -3.72
CA GLY A 6 11.90 -2.40 -2.26
C GLY A 6 12.61 -1.16 -1.73
N GLN A 7 13.76 -0.79 -2.30
CA GLN A 7 14.44 0.46 -1.94
C GLN A 7 13.58 1.69 -2.29
N MET A 8 12.94 1.70 -3.46
CA MET A 8 12.01 2.76 -3.86
C MET A 8 10.84 2.90 -2.88
N VAL A 9 10.22 1.78 -2.45
CA VAL A 9 9.14 1.77 -1.46
C VAL A 9 9.61 2.35 -0.12
N ARG A 10 10.79 1.95 0.37
CA ARG A 10 11.38 2.51 1.60
C ARG A 10 11.56 4.02 1.49
N GLU A 11 12.07 4.52 0.37
CA GLU A 11 12.30 5.95 0.15
C GLU A 11 11.00 6.74 0.09
N LEU A 12 9.96 6.21 -0.55
CA LEU A 12 8.63 6.82 -0.56
C LEU A 12 8.04 6.89 0.84
N LEU A 13 8.12 5.79 1.60
CA LEU A 13 7.60 5.72 2.97
C LEU A 13 8.40 6.55 3.98
N ALA A 14 9.68 6.81 3.75
CA ALA A 14 10.51 7.67 4.60
C ALA A 14 10.49 9.15 4.18
N GLY A 15 10.21 9.43 2.90
CA GLY A 15 10.34 10.74 2.28
C GLY A 15 9.04 11.53 2.15
N ASP A 16 9.02 12.45 1.18
CA ASP A 16 7.84 13.21 0.77
C ASP A 16 7.06 12.41 -0.29
N LEU A 17 5.85 11.96 0.08
CA LEU A 17 4.97 11.24 -0.84
C LEU A 17 4.52 12.08 -2.03
N ASN A 18 4.59 13.42 -1.97
CA ASN A 18 4.27 14.25 -3.14
C ASN A 18 5.24 13.99 -4.33
N ALA A 19 6.42 13.43 -4.06
CA ALA A 19 7.36 12.99 -5.08
C ALA A 19 6.98 11.66 -5.76
N TYR A 20 5.86 11.02 -5.37
CA TYR A 20 5.40 9.75 -5.92
C TYR A 20 5.33 9.76 -7.46
N PRO A 21 4.65 10.70 -8.14
CA PRO A 21 4.54 10.65 -9.61
C PRO A 21 5.89 10.70 -10.32
N GLU A 22 6.86 11.43 -9.76
CA GLU A 22 8.22 11.50 -10.33
C GLU A 22 8.98 10.19 -10.07
N ARG A 23 8.90 9.65 -8.84
CA ARG A 23 9.62 8.45 -8.42
C ARG A 23 9.09 7.17 -9.08
N THR A 24 7.81 7.12 -9.42
CA THR A 24 7.19 5.95 -10.04
C THR A 24 7.05 6.03 -11.55
N LYS A 25 7.41 7.15 -12.19
CA LYS A 25 7.32 7.32 -13.65
C LYS A 25 7.98 6.19 -14.44
N ALA A 26 9.08 5.64 -13.93
CA ALA A 26 9.79 4.55 -14.58
C ALA A 26 8.96 3.24 -14.62
N LEU A 27 7.99 3.07 -13.72
CA LEU A 27 7.12 1.89 -13.63
C LEU A 27 6.09 1.85 -14.77
N ASP A 28 5.75 2.99 -15.37
CA ASP A 28 4.85 3.04 -16.53
C ASP A 28 5.42 2.25 -17.73
N GLU A 29 6.75 2.22 -17.85
CA GLU A 29 7.47 1.48 -18.89
C GLU A 29 7.91 0.08 -18.42
N GLN A 30 8.23 -0.06 -17.13
CA GLN A 30 8.80 -1.29 -16.56
C GLN A 30 7.77 -2.28 -16.03
N GLY A 31 6.53 -1.84 -15.84
CA GLY A 31 5.45 -2.59 -15.20
C GLY A 31 5.36 -2.33 -13.69
N TRP A 32 4.14 -2.42 -13.17
CA TRP A 32 3.80 -2.10 -11.79
C TRP A 32 3.77 -3.31 -10.85
N ASN A 33 3.66 -4.54 -11.38
CA ASN A 33 3.47 -5.79 -10.61
C ASN A 33 4.33 -5.87 -9.34
N ALA A 34 5.66 -5.83 -9.47
CA ALA A 34 6.55 -6.01 -8.31
C ALA A 34 6.43 -4.87 -7.28
N PHE A 35 6.09 -3.65 -7.72
CA PHE A 35 5.86 -2.52 -6.83
C PHE A 35 4.53 -2.68 -6.10
N GLY A 36 3.46 -3.01 -6.84
CA GLY A 36 2.14 -3.29 -6.28
C GLY A 36 2.16 -4.44 -5.28
N GLU A 37 2.83 -5.55 -5.60
CA GLU A 37 2.96 -6.71 -4.70
C GLU A 37 3.63 -6.34 -3.37
N ILE A 38 4.74 -5.60 -3.41
CA ILE A 38 5.45 -5.18 -2.20
C ILE A 38 4.61 -4.20 -1.37
N VAL A 39 4.00 -3.20 -2.03
CA VAL A 39 3.17 -2.21 -1.36
C VAL A 39 1.92 -2.85 -0.74
N GLY A 40 1.21 -3.68 -1.49
CA GLY A 40 0.01 -4.37 -1.05
C GLY A 40 0.27 -5.33 0.12
N ALA A 41 1.35 -6.13 0.04
CA ALA A 41 1.73 -7.02 1.13
C ALA A 41 2.13 -6.24 2.41
N ALA A 42 2.88 -5.15 2.26
CA ALA A 42 3.24 -4.27 3.36
C ALA A 42 1.99 -3.61 3.99
N PHE A 43 1.06 -3.12 3.17
CA PHE A 43 -0.21 -2.55 3.58
C PHE A 43 -1.06 -3.56 4.35
N TYR A 44 -1.28 -4.75 3.79
CA TYR A 44 -2.05 -5.84 4.42
C TYR A 44 -1.53 -6.14 5.82
N ARG A 45 -0.22 -6.34 5.96
CA ARG A 45 0.43 -6.62 7.24
C ARG A 45 0.28 -5.48 8.23
N ALA A 46 0.49 -4.24 7.79
CA ALA A 46 0.36 -3.07 8.65
C ALA A 46 -1.08 -2.91 9.17
N VAL A 47 -2.09 -3.09 8.32
CA VAL A 47 -3.50 -3.04 8.73
C VAL A 47 -3.82 -4.17 9.70
N ALA A 48 -3.45 -5.41 9.39
CA ALA A 48 -3.70 -6.57 10.26
C ALA A 48 -3.02 -6.46 11.62
N GLN A 49 -1.88 -5.75 11.71
CA GLN A 49 -1.17 -5.50 12.95
C GLN A 49 -1.79 -4.36 13.77
N MET A 50 -2.27 -3.30 13.12
CA MET A 50 -2.60 -2.03 13.77
C MET A 50 -4.09 -1.80 13.99
N LEU A 51 -4.93 -2.35 13.11
CA LEU A 51 -6.36 -2.11 13.12
C LEU A 51 -7.13 -3.37 13.52
N THR A 52 -8.29 -3.15 14.12
CA THR A 52 -9.23 -4.21 14.48
C THR A 52 -10.50 -4.10 13.64
N PRO A 53 -11.32 -5.16 13.51
CA PRO A 53 -12.58 -5.08 12.78
C PRO A 53 -13.57 -4.01 13.31
N GLN A 54 -13.40 -3.55 14.55
CA GLN A 54 -14.22 -2.49 15.16
C GLN A 54 -13.63 -1.08 15.00
N ALA A 55 -12.50 -0.94 14.30
CA ALA A 55 -11.87 0.35 14.08
C ALA A 55 -12.79 1.28 13.27
N ASP A 56 -12.75 2.58 13.58
CA ASP A 56 -13.40 3.61 12.77
C ASP A 56 -12.57 3.84 11.51
N VAL A 57 -12.79 3.00 10.50
CA VAL A 57 -12.06 3.02 9.22
C VAL A 57 -12.27 4.36 8.50
N ALA A 58 -13.48 4.95 8.57
CA ALA A 58 -13.76 6.22 7.94
C ALA A 58 -12.94 7.36 8.58
N ALA A 59 -12.86 7.40 9.91
CA ALA A 59 -12.02 8.38 10.61
C ALA A 59 -10.52 8.18 10.31
N PHE A 60 -10.06 6.94 10.26
CA PHE A 60 -8.67 6.62 9.89
C PHE A 60 -8.34 7.09 8.46
N VAL A 61 -9.18 6.77 7.48
CA VAL A 61 -8.99 7.17 6.08
C VAL A 61 -9.04 8.68 5.92
N ALA A 62 -9.99 9.36 6.59
CA ALA A 62 -10.06 10.81 6.58
C ALA A 62 -8.77 11.45 7.13
N ALA A 63 -8.22 10.90 8.22
CA ALA A 63 -6.95 11.35 8.79
C ALA A 63 -5.76 11.09 7.86
N ALA A 64 -5.73 9.94 7.17
CA ALA A 64 -4.70 9.60 6.20
C ALA A 64 -4.73 10.50 4.95
N ALA A 65 -5.93 10.83 4.45
CA ALA A 65 -6.10 11.60 3.22
C ALA A 65 -5.92 13.11 3.42
N ALA A 66 -6.23 13.64 4.62
CA ALA A 66 -6.24 15.08 4.88
C ALA A 66 -4.94 15.83 4.52
N PRO A 67 -3.72 15.30 4.79
CA PRO A 67 -2.47 15.96 4.40
C PRO A 67 -2.27 16.08 2.89
N TYR A 68 -2.95 15.23 2.10
CA TYR A 68 -2.71 15.04 0.67
C TYR A 68 -3.85 15.55 -0.22
N ALA A 69 -4.93 16.08 0.35
CA ALA A 69 -6.17 16.44 -0.36
C ALA A 69 -5.99 17.41 -1.55
N GLN A 70 -4.90 18.18 -1.58
CA GLN A 70 -4.58 19.14 -2.66
C GLN A 70 -3.21 18.85 -3.31
N THR A 71 -2.81 17.58 -3.31
CA THR A 71 -1.50 17.14 -3.79
C THR A 71 -1.67 16.12 -4.93
N PRO A 72 -0.60 15.83 -5.69
CA PRO A 72 -0.63 14.76 -6.69
C PRO A 72 -0.92 13.36 -6.13
N VAL A 73 -0.81 13.18 -4.82
CA VAL A 73 -1.08 11.92 -4.12
C VAL A 73 -2.42 11.90 -3.38
N ALA A 74 -3.35 12.77 -3.75
CA ALA A 74 -4.72 12.68 -3.28
C ALA A 74 -5.32 11.30 -3.61
N ILE A 75 -6.08 10.74 -2.65
CA ILE A 75 -6.71 9.42 -2.74
C ILE A 75 -8.22 9.55 -2.65
N ASP A 76 -8.95 8.62 -3.27
CA ASP A 76 -10.39 8.48 -3.07
C ASP A 76 -10.65 7.83 -1.70
N PRO A 77 -11.33 8.52 -0.76
CA PRO A 77 -11.63 7.96 0.55
C PRO A 77 -12.48 6.68 0.49
N SER A 78 -13.41 6.58 -0.46
CA SER A 78 -14.31 5.42 -0.57
C SER A 78 -13.56 4.17 -0.97
N ALA A 79 -12.64 4.31 -1.94
CA ALA A 79 -11.76 3.23 -2.35
C ALA A 79 -10.80 2.82 -1.23
N ALA A 80 -10.20 3.80 -0.55
CA ALA A 80 -9.32 3.57 0.58
C ALA A 80 -10.01 2.83 1.73
N GLU A 81 -11.24 3.22 2.06
CA GLU A 81 -12.04 2.53 3.09
C GLU A 81 -12.32 1.08 2.72
N ALA A 82 -12.67 0.80 1.45
CA ALA A 82 -12.93 -0.56 0.99
C ALA A 82 -11.68 -1.44 1.06
N LEU A 83 -10.50 -0.90 0.76
CA LEU A 83 -9.23 -1.63 0.89
C LEU A 83 -8.88 -1.94 2.34
N VAL A 84 -9.11 -1.03 3.28
CA VAL A 84 -8.89 -1.34 4.70
C VAL A 84 -9.88 -2.40 5.19
N ARG A 85 -11.15 -2.30 4.78
CA ARG A 85 -12.20 -3.27 5.13
C ARG A 85 -11.93 -4.67 4.58
N SER A 86 -11.35 -4.77 3.38
CA SER A 86 -10.93 -6.06 2.81
C SER A 86 -9.98 -6.81 3.73
N VAL A 87 -8.94 -6.12 4.21
CA VAL A 87 -7.93 -6.70 5.09
C VAL A 87 -8.54 -7.11 6.44
N LEU A 88 -9.57 -6.39 6.89
CA LEU A 88 -10.31 -6.70 8.11
C LEU A 88 -11.39 -7.78 7.92
N GLY A 89 -11.51 -8.37 6.73
CA GLY A 89 -12.39 -9.50 6.42
C GLY A 89 -13.81 -9.12 5.94
N ASP A 90 -14.02 -7.86 5.54
CA ASP A 90 -15.25 -7.39 4.89
C ASP A 90 -15.03 -7.26 3.38
N ASP A 91 -15.18 -8.39 2.69
CA ASP A 91 -14.91 -8.51 1.25
C ASP A 91 -16.05 -8.01 0.36
N ALA A 92 -17.18 -7.59 0.93
CA ALA A 92 -18.39 -7.27 0.18
C ALA A 92 -18.20 -6.11 -0.80
N THR A 93 -17.24 -5.21 -0.53
CA THR A 93 -16.99 -4.00 -1.32
C THR A 93 -15.74 -4.06 -2.19
N VAL A 94 -14.93 -5.11 -2.06
CA VAL A 94 -13.55 -5.13 -2.57
C VAL A 94 -13.51 -5.39 -4.06
N GLY A 95 -14.29 -6.36 -4.54
CA GLY A 95 -14.35 -6.67 -5.97
C GLY A 95 -14.76 -5.47 -6.82
N GLN A 96 -15.73 -4.68 -6.35
CA GLN A 96 -16.20 -3.49 -7.07
C GLN A 96 -15.17 -2.36 -7.10
N VAL A 97 -14.33 -2.24 -6.08
CA VAL A 97 -13.28 -1.20 -5.99
C VAL A 97 -12.05 -1.59 -6.79
N LEU A 98 -11.61 -2.85 -6.70
CA LEU A 98 -10.47 -3.35 -7.48
C LEU A 98 -10.73 -3.35 -8.99
N GLU A 99 -11.98 -3.54 -9.42
CA GLU A 99 -12.36 -3.46 -10.85
C GLU A 99 -12.28 -2.03 -11.42
N GLN A 100 -12.29 -1.00 -10.57
CA GLN A 100 -12.31 0.41 -10.99
C GLN A 100 -10.97 1.12 -10.87
N LEU A 101 -10.00 0.51 -10.17
CA LEU A 101 -8.67 1.08 -9.97
C LEU A 101 -7.66 0.40 -10.89
N ASP A 102 -6.80 1.20 -11.49
CA ASP A 102 -5.58 0.68 -12.11
C ASP A 102 -4.50 0.43 -11.03
N GLU A 103 -3.46 -0.33 -11.39
CA GLU A 103 -2.36 -0.65 -10.47
C GLU A 103 -1.67 0.60 -9.88
N PRO A 104 -1.41 1.69 -10.65
CA PRO A 104 -0.86 2.92 -10.11
C PRO A 104 -1.74 3.56 -9.02
N ASP A 105 -3.06 3.63 -9.23
CA ASP A 105 -3.98 4.21 -8.27
C ASP A 105 -4.11 3.34 -7.02
N LEU A 106 -4.17 2.01 -7.18
CA LEU A 106 -4.21 1.07 -6.07
C LEU A 106 -2.96 1.21 -5.19
N ALA A 107 -1.77 1.13 -5.77
CA ALA A 107 -0.52 1.22 -5.03
C ALA A 107 -0.34 2.59 -4.35
N ARG A 108 -0.82 3.66 -4.97
CA ARG A 108 -0.83 5.00 -4.36
C ARG A 108 -1.71 5.06 -3.11
N ILE A 109 -2.93 4.51 -3.18
CA ILE A 109 -3.85 4.48 -2.04
C ILE A 109 -3.22 3.71 -0.88
N GLU A 110 -2.72 2.51 -1.15
CA GLU A 110 -2.07 1.66 -0.16
C GLU A 110 -0.86 2.35 0.48
N LEU A 111 -0.03 3.07 -0.28
CA LEU A 111 1.10 3.83 0.24
C LEU A 111 0.70 4.95 1.20
N VAL A 112 -0.35 5.72 0.86
CA VAL A 112 -0.85 6.80 1.72
C VAL A 112 -1.37 6.23 3.05
N LEU A 113 -2.15 5.14 2.99
CA LEU A 113 -2.66 4.47 4.18
C LEU A 113 -1.53 3.85 5.01
N LEU A 114 -0.57 3.21 4.35
CA LEU A 114 0.59 2.62 4.99
C LEU A 114 1.45 3.67 5.71
N ARG A 115 1.68 4.83 5.08
CA ARG A 115 2.36 5.96 5.72
C ARG A 115 1.66 6.38 7.00
N ARG A 116 0.33 6.49 6.98
CA ARG A 116 -0.46 6.83 8.17
C ARG A 116 -0.32 5.78 9.27
N LEU A 117 -0.37 4.49 8.93
CA LEU A 117 -0.19 3.39 9.90
C LEU A 117 1.19 3.42 10.54
N ILE A 118 2.23 3.71 9.78
CA ILE A 118 3.61 3.86 10.28
C ILE A 118 3.70 5.01 11.28
N GLU A 119 3.09 6.15 10.97
CA GLU A 119 3.05 7.33 11.84
C GLU A 119 2.28 7.05 13.14
N ASP A 120 1.10 6.43 13.05
CA ASP A 120 0.28 6.07 14.21
C ASP A 120 0.90 4.96 15.06
N GLY A 121 1.66 4.05 14.44
CA GLY A 121 2.34 2.96 15.11
C GLY A 121 3.43 3.39 16.09
N ASN A 122 3.89 4.64 16.03
CA ASN A 122 4.92 5.18 16.93
C ASN A 122 6.14 4.23 17.08
N GLY A 123 6.57 3.66 15.95
CA GLY A 123 7.67 2.70 15.87
C GLY A 123 7.32 1.23 16.08
N ALA A 124 6.05 0.87 16.27
CA ALA A 124 5.56 -0.51 16.26
C ALA A 124 5.70 -1.16 14.87
N ILE A 125 5.56 -0.36 13.80
CA ILE A 125 5.89 -0.77 12.44
C ILE A 125 7.33 -0.34 12.14
N LYS A 126 8.17 -1.30 11.76
CA LYS A 126 9.52 -1.06 11.24
C LYS A 126 9.46 -1.17 9.72
N VAL A 127 9.64 -0.03 9.03
CA VAL A 127 9.54 0.04 7.56
C VAL A 127 10.45 -0.99 6.89
N ASP A 128 11.70 -1.09 7.32
CA ASP A 128 12.66 -2.03 6.71
C ASP A 128 12.19 -3.47 6.85
N ALA A 129 11.79 -3.90 8.05
CA ALA A 129 11.33 -5.27 8.29
C ALA A 129 10.02 -5.58 7.55
N LEU A 130 9.13 -4.59 7.42
CA LEU A 130 7.88 -4.72 6.69
C LEU A 130 8.13 -4.92 5.19
N VAL A 131 9.01 -4.09 4.61
CA VAL A 131 9.36 -4.19 3.19
C VAL A 131 10.18 -5.45 2.91
N ASP A 132 11.11 -5.84 3.78
CA ASP A 132 11.86 -7.11 3.67
C ASP A 132 10.89 -8.29 3.59
N SER A 133 9.92 -8.36 4.51
CA SER A 133 8.94 -9.46 4.55
C SER A 133 8.07 -9.48 3.29
N ALA A 134 7.58 -8.31 2.85
CA ALA A 134 6.79 -8.19 1.63
C ALA A 134 7.56 -8.59 0.38
N GLN A 135 8.87 -8.32 0.32
CA GLN A 135 9.75 -8.74 -0.77
C GLN A 135 9.95 -10.26 -0.79
N ASP A 136 10.11 -10.88 0.38
CA ASP A 136 10.25 -12.34 0.50
C ASP A 136 8.97 -13.06 0.04
N GLU A 137 7.79 -12.55 0.41
CA GLU A 137 6.51 -13.08 -0.06
C GLU A 137 6.31 -12.94 -1.57
N ALA A 138 6.58 -11.75 -2.12
CA ALA A 138 6.48 -11.53 -3.56
C ALA A 138 7.41 -12.49 -4.35
N ALA A 139 8.59 -12.79 -3.79
CA ALA A 139 9.52 -13.74 -4.37
C ALA A 139 9.03 -15.20 -4.27
N GLU A 140 8.38 -15.57 -3.17
CA GLU A 140 7.81 -16.92 -2.97
C GLU A 140 6.67 -17.18 -3.96
N PHE A 141 5.73 -16.23 -4.11
CA PHE A 141 4.63 -16.33 -5.08
C PHE A 141 5.10 -16.34 -6.54
N SER A 142 6.17 -15.58 -6.85
CA SER A 142 6.79 -15.60 -8.18
C SER A 142 7.55 -16.91 -8.48
N GLY A 143 7.96 -17.65 -7.44
CA GLY A 143 8.68 -18.93 -7.55
C GLY A 143 7.77 -20.15 -7.68
N GLU A 144 6.54 -20.11 -7.14
CA GLU A 144 5.60 -21.24 -7.20
C GLU A 144 4.87 -21.40 -8.55
N ALA A 145 4.93 -20.42 -9.45
CA ALA A 145 4.44 -20.57 -10.84
C ALA A 145 5.32 -21.52 -11.70
N GLY A 146 6.39 -22.09 -11.12
CA GLY A 146 7.33 -22.99 -11.79
C GLY A 146 7.19 -24.48 -11.49
N VAL A 147 6.17 -24.94 -10.73
CA VAL A 147 5.95 -26.37 -10.51
C VAL A 147 4.46 -26.71 -10.41
N SER A 148 3.86 -27.10 -11.55
CA SER A 148 3.10 -28.36 -11.74
C SER A 148 2.65 -28.50 -13.19
#